data_AF-A0A359B3E2-F1
#
_entry.id   AF-A0A359B3E2-F1
#
_cell.length_a   1.000
_cell.length_b   1.000
_cell.length_c   1.000
_cell.angle_alpha   90.00
_cell.angle_beta   90.00
_cell.angle_gamma   90.00
#
_symmetry.space_group_name_H-M   'P 1'
#
loop_
_entity.id
_entity.type
_entity.pdbx_description
1 polymer ?
#
loop_
_entity_poly.entity_id
_entity_poly.type
_entity_poly.pdbx_seq_one_letter_code
_entity_poly.pdbx_strand_id
1 'polypeptide(L)'
;MKCPECGYDLKRKNSILIIILSIILLFGAIASFNKPLEISIFYAGDIFAYKKSWWGLKTEVYPIKLINGEWHLKNEHGNWVLVDYSDN
;
A
#
# COMPACT_ATOMS: atom_id res chain seq x y z
N MET A 1 32.94 46.46 26.19
CA MET A 1 32.62 46.22 24.76
C MET A 1 31.89 44.90 24.64
N LYS A 2 30.65 44.90 24.14
CA LYS A 2 29.80 43.71 23.98
C LYS A 2 30.11 43.12 22.59
N CYS A 3 30.54 41.87 22.50
CA CYS A 3 30.51 41.10 21.25
C CYS A 3 29.09 40.54 21.10
N PRO A 4 28.24 41.04 20.17
CA PRO A 4 26.84 40.68 20.13
C PRO A 4 26.53 39.80 18.91
N GLU A 5 27.30 38.76 18.60
CA GLU A 5 27.06 38.05 17.33
C GLU A 5 27.52 36.59 17.25
N CYS A 6 27.65 35.89 18.38
CA CYS A 6 27.86 34.42 18.35
C CYS A 6 26.73 33.64 19.02
N GLY A 7 25.58 34.29 19.23
CA GLY A 7 24.33 33.68 19.69
C GLY A 7 23.46 33.17 18.55
N TYR A 8 24.02 32.76 17.41
CA TYR A 8 23.27 31.97 16.42
C TYR A 8 23.02 30.55 16.98
N ASP A 9 22.18 30.53 18.00
CA ASP A 9 21.04 29.64 18.13
C ASP A 9 21.34 28.18 17.74
N LEU A 10 22.25 27.55 18.48
CA LEU A 10 22.44 26.09 18.51
C LEU A 10 21.09 25.36 18.65
N LYS A 11 20.14 25.97 19.38
CA LYS A 11 18.76 25.50 19.50
C LYS A 11 18.03 25.53 18.15
N ARG A 12 18.16 26.60 17.35
CA ARG A 12 17.58 26.71 16.00
C ARG A 12 18.20 25.74 14.99
N LYS A 13 19.51 25.49 15.05
CA LYS A 13 20.18 24.49 14.18
C LYS A 13 19.73 23.06 14.49
N ASN A 14 19.58 22.70 15.77
CA ASN A 14 19.05 21.39 16.16
C ASN A 14 17.57 21.22 15.77
N SER A 15 16.75 22.27 15.91
CA SER A 15 15.34 22.23 15.51
C SER A 15 15.17 21.99 14.00
N ILE A 16 16.00 22.60 13.16
CA ILE A 16 15.96 22.38 11.70
C ILE A 16 16.33 20.93 11.37
N LEU A 17 17.35 20.39 12.05
CA LEU A 17 17.80 19.01 11.83
C LEU A 17 16.70 17.99 12.18
N ILE A 18 15.99 18.21 13.29
CA ILE A 18 14.85 17.37 13.72
C ILE A 18 13.71 17.42 12.70
N ILE A 19 13.40 18.60 12.16
CA ILE A 19 12.34 18.75 11.15
C ILE A 19 12.70 17.98 9.88
N ILE A 20 13.94 18.11 9.40
CA ILE A 20 14.41 17.37 8.21
C ILE A 20 14.34 15.86 8.46
N LEU A 21 14.77 15.40 9.63
CA LEU A 21 14.71 13.97 10.00
C LEU A 21 13.26 13.46 10.01
N SER A 22 12.35 14.22 10.60
CA SER A 22 10.92 13.92 10.63
C SER A 22 10.33 13.79 9.23
N ILE A 23 10.69 14.72 8.33
CA ILE A 23 10.23 14.72 6.95
C ILE A 23 10.75 13.47 6.21
N ILE A 24 12.03 13.12 6.35
CA ILE A 24 12.60 11.91 5.73
C ILE A 24 11.91 10.65 6.24
N LEU A 25 11.61 10.56 7.54
CA LEU A 25 10.88 9.43 8.13
C LEU A 25 9.44 9.35 7.59
N LEU A 26 8.75 10.49 7.48
CA LEU A 26 7.41 10.56 6.89
C LEU A 26 7.41 10.16 5.41
N PHE A 27 8.35 10.68 4.61
CA PHE A 27 8.48 10.30 3.21
C PHE A 27 8.87 8.83 3.05
N GLY A 28 9.74 8.29 3.90
CA GLY A 28 10.09 6.87 3.91
C GLY A 28 8.89 5.98 4.24
N ALA A 29 8.07 6.39 5.20
CA ALA A 29 6.82 5.69 5.53
C ALA A 29 5.84 5.74 4.34
N ILE A 30 5.61 6.91 3.74
CA ILE A 30 4.70 7.09 2.59
C ILE A 30 5.19 6.32 1.37
N ALA A 31 6.50 6.35 1.07
CA ALA A 31 7.09 5.57 -0.01
C ALA A 31 7.00 4.05 0.23
N SER A 32 6.90 3.61 1.49
CA SER A 32 6.61 2.21 1.82
C SER A 32 5.17 1.80 1.50
N PHE A 33 4.22 2.74 1.46
CA PHE A 33 2.83 2.47 1.13
C PHE A 33 2.54 2.52 -0.38
N ASN A 34 3.34 3.22 -1.17
CA ASN A 34 3.21 3.31 -2.64
C ASN A 34 3.96 2.19 -3.39
N LYS A 35 3.78 0.93 -2.98
CA LYS A 35 4.41 -0.23 -3.65
C LYS A 35 3.39 -1.07 -4.43
N PRO A 36 3.82 -1.68 -5.56
CA PRO A 36 2.92 -2.22 -6.56
C PRO A 36 2.09 -3.39 -6.02
N LEU A 37 0.81 -3.36 -6.36
CA LEU A 37 -0.14 -4.42 -6.08
C LEU A 37 0.25 -5.68 -6.86
N GLU A 38 0.51 -6.78 -6.16
CA GLU A 38 0.80 -8.05 -6.82
C GLU A 38 -0.51 -8.83 -6.97
N ILE A 39 -0.92 -9.02 -8.23
CA ILE A 39 -2.09 -9.81 -8.63
C ILE A 39 -1.59 -11.08 -9.31
N SER A 40 -1.98 -12.24 -8.80
CA SER A 40 -1.70 -13.54 -9.45
C SER A 40 -2.95 -14.41 -9.45
N ILE A 41 -3.20 -15.08 -10.58
CA ILE A 41 -4.22 -16.11 -10.71
C ILE A 41 -3.54 -17.46 -10.55
N PHE A 42 -4.06 -18.29 -9.66
CA PHE A 42 -3.53 -19.62 -9.42
C PHE A 42 -4.66 -20.64 -9.28
N TYR A 43 -4.31 -21.90 -9.50
CA TYR A 43 -5.22 -23.02 -9.38
C TYR A 43 -5.02 -23.68 -8.01
N ALA A 44 -6.08 -23.78 -7.21
CA ALA A 44 -6.05 -24.35 -5.88
C ALA A 44 -7.09 -25.48 -5.75
N GLY A 45 -6.68 -26.70 -6.09
CA GLY A 45 -7.55 -27.88 -6.00
C GLY A 45 -8.59 -27.92 -7.12
N ASP A 46 -9.77 -27.37 -6.88
CA ASP A 46 -10.92 -27.38 -7.80
C ASP A 46 -11.40 -25.97 -8.20
N ILE A 47 -10.71 -24.93 -7.73
CA ILE A 47 -11.14 -23.53 -7.87
C ILE A 47 -9.96 -22.69 -8.35
N PHE A 48 -10.23 -21.80 -9.31
CA PHE A 48 -9.31 -20.72 -9.64
C PHE A 48 -9.44 -19.64 -8.55
N ALA A 49 -8.33 -19.03 -8.16
CA ALA A 49 -8.35 -17.93 -7.20
C ALA A 49 -7.44 -16.80 -7.67
N TYR A 50 -7.83 -15.56 -7.39
CA TYR A 50 -6.91 -14.43 -7.48
C TYR A 50 -6.38 -14.09 -6.09
N LYS A 51 -5.07 -13.89 -6.02
CA LYS A 51 -4.36 -13.42 -4.84
C LYS A 51 -4.06 -11.94 -5.03
N LYS A 52 -4.43 -11.15 -4.03
CA LYS A 52 -4.08 -9.75 -3.89
C LYS A 52 -3.15 -9.63 -2.69
N SER A 53 -1.87 -9.35 -2.95
CA SER A 53 -0.83 -9.31 -1.91
C SER A 53 -0.32 -7.89 -1.73
N TRP A 54 -0.39 -7.40 -0.49
CA TRP A 54 0.30 -6.20 -0.04
C TRP A 54 1.52 -6.63 0.76
N TRP A 55 2.59 -7.02 0.08
CA TRP A 55 3.91 -7.26 0.69
C TRP A 55 3.90 -8.23 1.91
N GLY A 56 2.95 -9.15 1.98
CA GLY A 56 2.81 -10.07 3.12
C GLY A 56 2.20 -9.48 4.39
N LEU A 57 1.85 -8.18 4.42
CA LEU A 57 1.06 -7.56 5.50
C LEU A 57 -0.39 -8.03 5.48
N LYS A 58 -0.95 -8.04 4.27
CA LYS A 58 -2.28 -8.56 4.01
C LYS A 58 -2.22 -9.35 2.70
N THR A 59 -2.73 -10.56 2.74
CA THR A 59 -2.97 -11.36 1.56
C THR A 59 -4.45 -11.65 1.54
N GLU A 60 -5.12 -11.19 0.49
CA GLU A 60 -6.50 -11.54 0.25
C GLU A 60 -6.55 -12.53 -0.91
N VAL A 61 -7.26 -13.64 -0.68
CA VAL A 61 -7.47 -14.67 -1.68
C VAL A 61 -8.95 -14.74 -1.94
N TYR A 62 -9.31 -14.63 -3.20
CA TYR A 62 -10.69 -14.58 -3.61
C TYR A 62 -10.93 -15.65 -4.67
N PRO A 63 -11.89 -16.55 -4.44
CA PRO A 63 -12.20 -17.59 -5.41
C PRO A 63 -12.91 -16.97 -6.61
N ILE A 64 -12.51 -17.43 -7.79
CA ILE A 64 -13.12 -17.08 -9.08
C ILE A 64 -13.65 -18.35 -9.74
N LYS A 65 -14.78 -18.21 -10.43
CA LYS A 65 -15.44 -19.33 -11.11
C LYS A 65 -16.01 -18.86 -12.43
N LEU A 66 -15.89 -19.71 -13.45
CA LEU A 66 -16.56 -19.51 -14.72
C LEU A 66 -18.02 -19.98 -14.60
N ILE A 67 -18.97 -19.09 -14.80
CA ILE A 67 -20.42 -19.38 -14.80
C ILE A 67 -20.97 -18.83 -16.11
N ASN A 68 -21.60 -19.67 -16.93
CA ASN A 68 -22.16 -19.28 -18.23
C ASN A 68 -21.18 -18.57 -19.18
N GLY A 69 -19.89 -18.92 -19.11
CA GLY A 69 -18.84 -18.30 -19.94
C GLY A 69 -18.26 -17.00 -19.37
N GLU A 70 -18.72 -16.56 -18.20
CA GLU A 70 -18.28 -15.32 -17.58
C GLU A 70 -17.57 -15.57 -16.24
N TRP A 71 -16.50 -14.81 -16.00
CA TRP A 71 -15.73 -14.89 -14.75
C TRP A 71 -16.47 -14.18 -13.63
N HIS A 72 -16.80 -14.96 -12.60
CA HIS A 72 -17.43 -14.47 -11.38
C HIS A 72 -16.47 -14.58 -10.22
N LEU A 73 -16.63 -13.67 -9.27
CA LEU A 73 -15.80 -13.51 -8.09
C LEU A 73 -16.67 -13.57 -6.85
N LYS A 74 -16.21 -14.26 -5.80
CA LYS A 74 -16.99 -14.34 -4.56
C LYS A 74 -16.74 -13.11 -3.69
N ASN A 75 -17.76 -12.29 -3.47
CA ASN A 75 -17.66 -11.10 -2.62
C ASN A 75 -17.62 -11.45 -1.11
N GLU A 76 -17.45 -10.44 -0.26
CA GLU A 76 -17.39 -10.60 1.20
C GLU A 76 -18.68 -11.17 1.81
N HIS A 77 -19.82 -11.01 1.12
CA HIS A 77 -21.10 -11.56 1.50
C HIS A 77 -21.30 -13.02 1.04
N GLY A 78 -20.31 -13.59 0.35
CA GLY A 78 -20.36 -14.96 -0.16
C GLY A 78 -21.11 -15.13 -1.49
N ASN A 79 -21.55 -14.04 -2.11
CA ASN A 79 -22.25 -14.04 -3.39
C ASN A 79 -21.27 -14.01 -4.56
N TRP A 80 -21.61 -14.70 -5.65
CA TRP A 80 -20.87 -14.64 -6.90
C TRP A 80 -21.30 -13.40 -7.68
N VAL A 81 -20.37 -12.48 -7.91
CA VAL A 81 -20.58 -11.25 -8.67
C VAL A 81 -19.77 -11.28 -9.95
N LEU A 82 -20.35 -10.78 -11.04
CA LEU A 82 -19.69 -10.66 -12.33
C LEU A 82 -18.51 -9.68 -12.22
N VAL A 83 -17.36 -10.06 -12.76
CA VAL A 83 -16.23 -9.13 -12.89
C VAL A 83 -16.36 -8.41 -14.22
N ASP A 84 -16.99 -7.24 -14.19
CA ASP A 84 -16.97 -6.34 -15.33
C ASP A 84 -15.63 -5.58 -15.34
N TYR A 85 -14.86 -5.77 -16.41
CA TYR A 85 -13.60 -5.06 -16.63
C TYR A 85 -13.80 -3.73 -17.37
N SER A 86 -15.05 -3.26 -17.54
CA SER A 86 -15.33 -1.94 -18.11
C SER A 86 -15.17 -0.84 -17.05
N ASP A 87 -13.94 -0.44 -16.76
CA ASP A 87 -13.55 0.96 -16.43
C ASP A 87 -12.15 0.99 -15.78
N ASN A 88 -11.12 1.11 -16.64
CA ASN A 88 -9.97 2.04 -16.54
C ASN A 88 -8.84 1.62 -17.48
#